data_AF-A0A7J3NNX8-F1
#
_entry.id   AF-A0A7J3NNX8-F1
#
_cell.length_a   1.000
_cell.length_b   1.000
_cell.length_c   1.000
_cell.angle_alpha   90.00
_cell.angle_beta   90.00
_cell.angle_gamma   90.00
#
_symmetry.space_group_name_H-M   'P 1'
#
loop_
_entity.id
_entity.type
_entity.pdbx_description
1 polymer ?
#
loop_
_entity_poly.entity_id
_entity_poly.type
_entity_poly.pdbx_seq_one_letter_code
_entity_poly.pdbx_strand_id
1 'polypeptide(L)'
;MEPKGYLALFMVVSLAFTFVYAVYTIPAQVALGGLFYFVDARIWASSLAYGGMAGAAAVLVLLAYRALKPLVGAGRRVMEYFTLSLAFYTMSAAAMTVGLTFFILIGRSFDPTVWYGLIYPYCLPVAMMFSGIAPYFMLKFSYWMAEQKDPGMVRDVSVLAPLALLLLIMVFPQNWFGVLDPRFSLIDMQLKTYPLGSLDPFFSFGVKVYPDLRPFSNGLLLLINLAAITQIIVFLHRKAISEPDPVRAARLRTVIFGFILILGFFACYTIDALIGGPFTIMMFIGFILMLLAIVLLYLGTAAPEWYVSRLQRRTKATSS
;
A
#
# COMPACT_ATOMS: atom_id res chain seq x y z
N MET A 1 0.74 15.49 16.63
CA MET A 1 -0.06 14.49 17.40
C MET A 1 0.84 13.37 17.84
N GLU A 2 0.52 12.67 18.93
CA GLU A 2 1.26 11.45 19.26
C GLU A 2 1.01 10.35 18.21
N PRO A 3 1.94 9.40 18.02
CA PRO A 3 1.77 8.24 17.13
C PRO A 3 0.43 7.51 17.33
N LYS A 4 -0.06 7.42 18.58
CA LYS A 4 -1.36 6.83 18.92
C LYS A 4 -2.54 7.62 18.38
N GLY A 5 -2.46 8.96 18.41
CA GLY A 5 -3.48 9.83 17.85
C GLY A 5 -3.57 9.68 16.33
N TYR A 6 -2.43 9.54 15.65
CA TYR A 6 -2.41 9.26 14.22
C TYR A 6 -3.03 7.89 13.91
N LEU A 7 -2.67 6.84 14.66
CA LEU A 7 -3.29 5.53 14.51
C LEU A 7 -4.81 5.62 14.65
N ALA A 8 -5.32 6.25 15.71
CA ALA A 8 -6.75 6.39 15.94
C ALA A 8 -7.43 7.11 14.78
N LEU A 9 -6.84 8.21 14.30
CA LEU A 9 -7.33 8.95 13.14
C LEU A 9 -7.38 8.06 11.89
N PHE A 10 -6.30 7.38 11.54
CA PHE A 10 -6.25 6.53 10.34
C PHE A 10 -7.15 5.29 10.45
N MET A 11 -7.36 4.77 11.65
CA MET A 11 -8.35 3.72 11.90
C MET A 11 -9.78 4.22 11.66
N VAL A 12 -10.11 5.41 12.17
CA VAL A 12 -11.42 6.04 11.91
C VAL A 12 -11.62 6.31 10.42
N VAL A 13 -10.60 6.86 9.74
CA VAL A 13 -10.64 7.08 8.28
C VAL A 13 -10.81 5.75 7.54
N SER A 14 -10.13 4.69 7.96
CA SER A 14 -10.25 3.36 7.34
C SER A 14 -11.65 2.79 7.51
N LEU A 15 -12.23 2.88 8.71
CA LEU A 15 -13.60 2.42 8.98
C LEU A 15 -14.63 3.25 8.21
N ALA A 16 -14.44 4.57 8.13
CA ALA A 16 -15.31 5.44 7.34
C ALA A 16 -15.25 5.10 5.85
N PHE A 17 -14.04 4.86 5.32
CA PHE A 17 -13.85 4.42 3.94
C PHE A 17 -14.55 3.07 3.68
N THR A 18 -14.39 2.11 4.60
CA THR A 18 -15.10 0.82 4.57
C THR A 18 -16.62 0.98 4.59
N PHE A 19 -17.14 1.89 5.40
CA PHE A 19 -18.58 2.13 5.49
C PHE A 19 -19.13 2.76 4.20
N VAL A 20 -18.47 3.81 3.69
CA VAL A 20 -18.81 4.43 2.40
C VAL A 20 -18.76 3.37 1.29
N TYR A 21 -17.77 2.49 1.33
CA TYR A 21 -17.67 1.36 0.42
C TYR A 21 -18.88 0.43 0.47
N ALA A 22 -19.24 -0.02 1.66
CA ALA A 22 -20.32 -0.97 1.83
C ALA A 22 -21.69 -0.37 1.46
N VAL A 23 -21.92 0.90 1.80
CA VAL A 23 -23.25 1.53 1.73
C VAL A 23 -23.49 2.27 0.42
N TYR A 24 -22.47 2.90 -0.15
CA TYR A 24 -22.64 3.66 -1.38
C TYR A 24 -22.25 2.83 -2.59
N THR A 25 -21.06 2.26 -2.55
CA THR A 25 -20.54 1.69 -3.77
C THR A 25 -21.14 0.33 -4.05
N ILE A 26 -21.23 -0.60 -3.10
CA ILE A 26 -21.87 -1.92 -3.35
C ILE A 26 -23.26 -1.76 -4.00
N PRO A 27 -24.16 -0.88 -3.53
CA PRO A 27 -25.43 -0.62 -4.23
C PRO A 27 -25.28 -0.01 -5.61
N ALA A 28 -24.33 0.93 -5.80
CA ALA A 28 -24.01 1.45 -7.13
C ALA A 28 -23.52 0.34 -8.08
N GLN A 29 -22.80 -0.67 -7.59
CA GLN A 29 -22.39 -1.85 -8.36
C GLN A 29 -23.58 -2.68 -8.84
N VAL A 30 -24.61 -2.82 -8.01
CA VAL A 30 -25.86 -3.52 -8.37
C VAL A 30 -26.62 -2.73 -9.44
N ALA A 31 -26.72 -1.42 -9.28
CA ALA A 31 -27.43 -0.54 -10.23
C ALA A 31 -26.79 -0.50 -11.63
N LEU A 32 -25.48 -0.81 -11.76
CA LEU A 32 -24.74 -0.83 -13.02
C LEU A 32 -24.81 -2.16 -13.79
N GLY A 33 -25.73 -3.07 -13.43
CA GLY A 33 -25.93 -4.34 -14.13
C GLY A 33 -25.41 -5.56 -13.36
N GLY A 34 -25.04 -5.41 -12.09
CA GLY A 34 -24.90 -6.55 -11.18
C GLY A 34 -26.28 -7.16 -10.92
N LEU A 35 -26.45 -8.46 -11.17
CA LEU A 35 -27.70 -9.16 -10.88
C LEU A 35 -28.17 -8.89 -9.44
N PHE A 36 -29.48 -8.69 -9.27
CA PHE A 36 -30.16 -8.55 -7.98
C PHE A 36 -29.90 -9.78 -7.11
N TYR A 37 -28.92 -9.70 -6.22
CA TYR A 37 -28.74 -10.62 -5.11
C TYR A 37 -28.75 -9.82 -3.80
N PHE A 38 -29.12 -10.48 -2.70
CA PHE A 38 -29.30 -9.88 -1.38
C PHE A 38 -28.14 -8.94 -1.02
N VAL A 39 -28.44 -7.64 -1.06
CA VAL A 39 -27.55 -6.52 -0.69
C VAL A 39 -26.89 -6.76 0.67
N ASP A 40 -27.59 -7.46 1.56
CA ASP A 40 -27.14 -7.83 2.91
C ASP A 40 -25.84 -8.65 2.92
N ALA A 41 -25.71 -9.71 2.11
CA ALA A 41 -24.58 -10.64 2.23
C ALA A 41 -23.24 -10.02 1.78
N ARG A 42 -23.26 -9.13 0.78
CA ARG A 42 -22.06 -8.40 0.32
C ARG A 42 -21.63 -7.34 1.32
N ILE A 43 -22.58 -6.67 1.96
CA ILE A 43 -22.31 -5.73 3.06
C ILE A 43 -21.67 -6.49 4.23
N TRP A 44 -22.18 -7.66 4.60
CA TRP A 44 -21.61 -8.47 5.67
C TRP A 44 -20.22 -9.02 5.32
N ALA A 45 -20.00 -9.55 4.12
CA ALA A 45 -18.71 -10.09 3.69
C ALA A 45 -17.62 -9.01 3.58
N SER A 46 -17.96 -7.85 2.99
CA SER A 46 -17.05 -6.69 2.94
C SER A 46 -16.78 -6.16 4.35
N SER A 47 -17.80 -6.01 5.18
CA SER A 47 -17.64 -5.55 6.57
C SER A 47 -16.80 -6.51 7.41
N LEU A 48 -16.93 -7.82 7.21
CA LEU A 48 -16.09 -8.84 7.87
C LEU A 48 -14.65 -8.80 7.38
N ALA A 49 -14.41 -8.68 6.07
CA ALA A 49 -13.07 -8.61 5.51
C ALA A 49 -12.34 -7.33 5.94
N TYR A 50 -13.01 -6.18 5.80
CA TYR A 50 -12.44 -4.88 6.12
C TYR A 50 -12.37 -4.64 7.63
N GLY A 51 -13.40 -5.02 8.38
CA GLY A 51 -13.39 -5.00 9.84
C GLY A 51 -12.35 -5.96 10.41
N GLY A 52 -12.20 -7.15 9.82
CA GLY A 52 -11.15 -8.11 10.17
C GLY A 52 -9.74 -7.58 9.90
N MET A 53 -9.51 -6.96 8.74
CA MET A 53 -8.22 -6.31 8.43
C MET A 53 -7.94 -5.13 9.35
N ALA A 54 -8.92 -4.26 9.61
CA ALA A 54 -8.77 -3.17 10.56
C ALA A 54 -8.47 -3.70 11.97
N GLY A 55 -9.15 -4.75 12.40
CA GLY A 55 -8.89 -5.44 13.67
C GLY A 55 -7.48 -6.03 13.73
N ALA A 56 -7.04 -6.73 12.69
CA ALA A 56 -5.68 -7.26 12.58
C ALA A 56 -4.62 -6.15 12.63
N ALA A 57 -4.85 -5.03 11.92
CA ALA A 57 -3.99 -3.87 11.97
C ALA A 57 -3.91 -3.29 13.39
N ALA A 58 -5.05 -3.13 14.06
CA ALA A 58 -5.11 -2.65 15.44
C ALA A 58 -4.35 -3.58 16.41
N VAL A 59 -4.50 -4.89 16.26
CA VAL A 59 -3.77 -5.89 17.07
C VAL A 59 -2.26 -5.82 16.80
N LEU A 60 -1.83 -5.80 15.54
CA LEU A 60 -0.41 -5.68 15.18
C LEU A 60 0.20 -4.41 15.77
N VAL A 61 -0.53 -3.29 15.70
CA VAL A 61 -0.06 -2.02 16.26
C VAL A 61 -0.05 -2.05 17.79
N LEU A 62 -1.03 -2.67 18.45
CA LEU A 62 -1.03 -2.84 19.91
C LEU A 62 0.16 -3.71 20.38
N LEU A 63 0.44 -4.81 19.67
CA LEU A 63 1.58 -5.67 19.93
C LEU A 63 2.90 -4.90 19.73
N ALA A 64 2.99 -4.12 18.66
CA ALA A 64 4.11 -3.23 18.42
C ALA A 64 4.31 -2.24 19.57
N TYR A 65 3.27 -1.51 19.99
CA TYR A 65 3.36 -0.58 21.11
C TYR A 65 3.84 -1.25 22.41
N ARG A 66 3.40 -2.49 22.67
CA ARG A 66 3.86 -3.26 23.82
C ARG A 66 5.34 -3.62 23.68
N ALA A 67 5.79 -4.05 22.51
CA ALA A 67 7.19 -4.35 22.23
C ALA A 67 8.10 -3.11 22.34
N LEU A 68 7.58 -1.92 22.08
CA LEU A 68 8.31 -0.65 22.17
C LEU A 68 8.35 -0.04 23.57
N LYS A 69 7.64 -0.61 24.55
CA LYS A 69 7.60 -0.11 25.95
C LYS A 69 8.98 0.06 26.60
N PRO A 70 10.00 -0.78 26.33
CA PRO A 70 11.34 -0.61 26.90
C PRO A 70 12.11 0.60 26.36
N LEU A 71 11.70 1.16 25.22
CA LEU A 71 12.37 2.32 24.62
C LEU A 71 11.87 3.62 25.25
N VAL A 72 12.74 4.63 25.35
CA VAL A 72 12.42 5.95 25.91
C VAL A 72 12.90 7.06 24.95
N GLY A 73 12.26 8.23 25.00
CA GLY A 73 12.69 9.42 24.27
C GLY A 73 12.59 9.29 22.74
N ALA A 74 13.57 9.85 22.03
CA ALA A 74 13.58 9.88 20.56
C ALA A 74 13.62 8.48 19.92
N GLY A 75 14.36 7.54 20.53
CA GLY A 75 14.45 6.16 20.02
C GLY A 75 13.10 5.45 20.01
N ARG A 76 12.26 5.70 21.01
CA ARG A 76 10.88 5.19 21.03
C ARG A 76 10.04 5.76 19.90
N ARG A 77 10.07 7.09 19.68
CA ARG A 77 9.28 7.74 18.62
C ARG A 77 9.68 7.26 17.23
N VAL A 78 10.99 7.11 16.97
CA VAL A 78 11.50 6.54 15.72
C VAL A 78 10.89 5.17 15.48
N MET A 79 10.95 4.29 16.48
CA MET A 79 10.41 2.94 16.34
C MET A 79 8.89 2.91 16.24
N GLU A 80 8.17 3.78 16.94
CA GLU A 80 6.71 3.88 16.82
C GLU A 80 6.29 4.23 15.39
N TYR A 81 6.93 5.23 14.77
CA TYR A 81 6.65 5.59 13.37
C TYR A 81 7.11 4.52 12.37
N PHE A 82 8.24 3.88 12.61
CA PHE A 82 8.71 2.78 11.79
C PHE A 82 7.72 1.61 11.80
N THR A 83 7.29 1.19 12.99
CA THR A 83 6.38 0.06 13.12
C THR A 83 4.99 0.37 12.58
N LEU A 84 4.50 1.60 12.75
CA LEU A 84 3.26 2.04 12.11
C LEU A 84 3.38 1.93 10.58
N SER A 85 4.44 2.48 9.99
CA SER A 85 4.62 2.42 8.55
C SER A 85 4.72 0.97 8.03
N LEU A 86 5.50 0.13 8.72
CA LEU A 86 5.62 -1.28 8.36
C LEU A 86 4.28 -2.01 8.48
N ALA A 87 3.51 -1.77 9.55
CA ALA A 87 2.18 -2.34 9.72
C ALA A 87 1.27 -1.96 8.55
N PHE A 88 1.22 -0.68 8.15
CA PHE A 88 0.39 -0.24 7.02
C PHE A 88 0.84 -0.87 5.69
N TYR A 89 2.14 -0.96 5.41
CA TYR A 89 2.63 -1.68 4.22
C TYR A 89 2.28 -3.17 4.25
N THR A 90 2.45 -3.84 5.39
CA THR A 90 2.10 -5.26 5.55
C THR A 90 0.60 -5.48 5.38
N MET A 91 -0.25 -4.60 5.94
CA MET A 91 -1.70 -4.67 5.76
C MET A 91 -2.10 -4.48 4.30
N SER A 92 -1.43 -3.57 3.58
CA SER A 92 -1.62 -3.42 2.13
C SER A 92 -1.28 -4.70 1.38
N ALA A 93 -0.12 -5.29 1.66
CA ALA A 93 0.31 -6.53 1.02
C ALA A 93 -0.64 -7.69 1.35
N ALA A 94 -1.02 -7.84 2.62
CA ALA A 94 -1.97 -8.87 3.06
C ALA A 94 -3.33 -8.74 2.37
N ALA A 95 -3.87 -7.51 2.26
CA ALA A 95 -5.11 -7.26 1.54
C ALA A 95 -5.00 -7.73 0.08
N MET A 96 -3.92 -7.37 -0.62
CA MET A 96 -3.67 -7.80 -1.99
C MET A 96 -3.53 -9.32 -2.12
N THR A 97 -2.77 -9.95 -1.23
CA THR A 97 -2.55 -11.40 -1.25
C THR A 97 -3.87 -12.15 -1.04
N VAL A 98 -4.67 -11.75 -0.05
CA VAL A 98 -5.98 -12.36 0.20
C VAL A 98 -6.86 -12.26 -1.05
N GLY A 99 -7.01 -11.07 -1.63
CA GLY A 99 -7.83 -10.91 -2.83
C GLY A 99 -7.32 -11.69 -4.05
N LEU A 100 -5.99 -11.76 -4.24
CA LEU A 100 -5.37 -12.56 -5.30
C LEU A 100 -5.57 -14.06 -5.09
N THR A 101 -5.38 -14.56 -3.87
CA THR A 101 -5.60 -15.98 -3.54
C THR A 101 -7.04 -16.37 -3.81
N PHE A 102 -8.02 -15.55 -3.41
CA PHE A 102 -9.42 -15.79 -3.73
C PHE A 102 -9.67 -15.78 -5.24
N PHE A 103 -9.08 -14.83 -5.98
CA PHE A 103 -9.19 -14.77 -7.44
C PHE A 103 -8.64 -16.02 -8.13
N ILE A 104 -7.47 -16.52 -7.72
CA ILE A 104 -6.85 -17.73 -8.28
C ILE A 104 -7.70 -18.97 -7.98
N LEU A 105 -8.16 -19.13 -6.72
CA LEU A 105 -8.91 -20.31 -6.31
C LEU A 105 -10.29 -20.39 -6.95
N ILE A 106 -10.94 -19.25 -7.20
CA ILE A 106 -12.30 -19.19 -7.72
C ILE A 106 -12.31 -19.03 -9.25
N GLY A 107 -11.22 -18.56 -9.85
CA GLY A 107 -11.07 -18.45 -11.32
C GLY A 107 -11.94 -17.38 -11.98
N ARG A 108 -12.60 -16.52 -11.18
CA ARG A 108 -13.43 -15.39 -11.62
C ARG A 108 -13.09 -14.17 -10.76
N SER A 109 -13.03 -12.98 -11.36
CA SER A 109 -12.92 -11.69 -10.63
C SER A 109 -14.28 -11.27 -10.08
N PHE A 110 -15.34 -11.62 -10.78
CA PHE A 110 -16.69 -11.31 -10.36
C PHE A 110 -17.61 -12.46 -10.78
N ASP A 111 -18.24 -13.11 -9.81
CA ASP A 111 -19.30 -14.07 -10.08
C ASP A 111 -20.59 -13.58 -9.40
N PRO A 112 -21.60 -13.14 -10.17
CA PRO A 112 -22.85 -12.67 -9.59
C PRO A 112 -23.66 -13.77 -8.90
N THR A 113 -23.32 -15.05 -9.13
CA THR A 113 -24.06 -16.22 -8.62
C THR A 113 -23.45 -16.83 -7.35
N VAL A 114 -22.27 -16.36 -6.92
CA VAL A 114 -21.53 -16.94 -5.79
C VAL A 114 -21.58 -16.00 -4.57
N TRP A 115 -21.80 -16.59 -3.38
CA TRP A 115 -21.95 -15.91 -2.08
C TRP A 115 -20.78 -15.02 -1.61
N TYR A 116 -19.64 -15.06 -2.30
CA TYR A 116 -18.41 -14.43 -1.86
C TYR A 116 -18.20 -13.08 -2.54
N GLY A 117 -18.74 -12.02 -1.94
CA GLY A 117 -18.34 -10.62 -2.20
C GLY A 117 -16.90 -10.29 -1.72
N LEU A 118 -16.01 -11.29 -1.73
CA LEU A 118 -14.61 -11.23 -1.26
C LEU A 118 -13.60 -11.16 -2.41
N ILE A 119 -14.08 -11.20 -3.65
CA ILE A 119 -13.23 -11.44 -4.82
C ILE A 119 -12.75 -10.12 -5.40
N TYR A 120 -11.47 -10.08 -5.77
CA TYR A 120 -10.84 -9.05 -6.58
C TYR A 120 -11.82 -8.46 -7.64
N PRO A 121 -12.13 -7.16 -7.62
CA PRO A 121 -11.21 -6.07 -7.30
C PRO A 121 -11.36 -5.47 -5.89
N TYR A 122 -12.14 -6.09 -5.00
CA TYR A 122 -12.51 -5.47 -3.71
C TYR A 122 -11.35 -5.24 -2.73
N CYS A 123 -10.25 -5.97 -2.82
CA CYS A 123 -9.08 -5.76 -1.97
C CYS A 123 -8.19 -4.57 -2.40
N LEU A 124 -8.28 -4.16 -3.68
CA LEU A 124 -7.39 -3.19 -4.30
C LEU A 124 -7.47 -1.82 -3.61
N PRO A 125 -8.68 -1.28 -3.32
CA PRO A 125 -8.78 0.02 -2.68
C PRO A 125 -8.24 -0.03 -1.25
N VAL A 126 -8.49 -1.09 -0.50
CA VAL A 126 -7.97 -1.16 0.87
C VAL A 126 -6.46 -1.30 0.92
N ALA A 127 -5.88 -2.03 -0.04
CA ALA A 127 -4.45 -2.03 -0.23
C ALA A 127 -3.91 -0.64 -0.56
N MET A 128 -4.49 0.06 -1.54
CA MET A 128 -4.12 1.42 -1.93
C MET A 128 -4.26 2.43 -0.78
N MET A 129 -5.29 2.30 0.05
CA MET A 129 -5.49 3.14 1.23
C MET A 129 -4.36 2.93 2.24
N PHE A 130 -4.09 1.69 2.64
CA PHE A 130 -3.03 1.41 3.61
C PHE A 130 -1.64 1.78 3.07
N SER A 131 -1.37 1.50 1.79
CA SER A 131 -0.12 1.89 1.14
C SER A 131 0.00 3.38 0.84
N GLY A 132 -1.10 4.13 0.79
CA GLY A 132 -1.11 5.59 0.72
C GLY A 132 -0.89 6.25 2.08
N ILE A 133 -1.33 5.62 3.16
CA ILE A 133 -1.12 6.07 4.55
C ILE A 133 0.32 5.79 5.01
N ALA A 134 0.90 4.64 4.64
CA ALA A 134 2.22 4.23 5.10
C ALA A 134 3.35 5.27 4.86
N PRO A 135 3.43 5.96 3.71
CA PRO A 135 4.39 7.02 3.42
C PRO A 135 4.38 8.18 4.42
N TYR A 136 3.23 8.53 4.98
CA TYR A 136 3.13 9.59 5.98
C TYR A 136 3.91 9.25 7.26
N PHE A 137 3.72 8.03 7.75
CA PHE A 137 4.46 7.54 8.91
C PHE A 137 5.95 7.37 8.60
N MET A 138 6.27 7.00 7.36
CA MET A 138 7.64 6.80 6.93
C MET A 138 8.40 8.13 6.80
N LEU A 139 7.71 9.18 6.36
CA LEU A 139 8.23 10.55 6.40
C LEU A 139 8.55 10.91 7.84
N LYS A 140 7.60 10.79 8.78
CA LYS A 140 7.85 11.12 10.21
C LYS A 140 8.98 10.30 10.81
N PHE A 141 9.04 9.00 10.51
CA PHE A 141 10.14 8.12 10.90
C PHE A 141 11.50 8.69 10.47
N SER A 142 11.66 9.07 9.19
CA SER A 142 12.93 9.59 8.67
C SER A 142 13.36 10.89 9.34
N TYR A 143 12.42 11.77 9.67
CA TYR A 143 12.69 13.03 10.36
C TYR A 143 13.11 12.81 11.80
N TRP A 144 12.44 11.91 12.50
CA TRP A 144 12.82 11.55 13.86
C TRP A 144 14.17 10.84 13.91
N MET A 145 14.50 10.03 12.89
CA MET A 145 15.79 9.38 12.78
C MET A 145 16.93 10.38 12.52
N ALA A 146 16.69 11.39 11.67
CA ALA A 146 17.73 12.33 11.24
C ALA A 146 17.85 13.57 12.15
N GLU A 147 16.73 14.20 12.48
CA GLU A 147 16.64 15.52 13.12
C GLU A 147 15.92 15.51 14.49
N GLN A 148 15.39 14.36 14.92
CA GLN A 148 14.67 14.18 16.19
C GLN A 148 13.52 15.18 16.41
N LYS A 149 12.85 15.57 15.33
CA LYS A 149 11.67 16.44 15.36
C LYS A 149 10.68 16.04 14.28
N ASP A 150 9.46 16.56 14.37
CA ASP A 150 8.47 16.37 13.31
C ASP A 150 8.82 17.20 12.06
N PRO A 151 8.42 16.73 10.86
CA PRO A 151 8.53 17.50 9.63
C PRO A 151 7.73 18.82 9.72
N GLY A 152 8.21 19.86 9.04
CA GLY A 152 7.49 21.12 8.92
C GLY A 152 6.21 20.99 8.09
N MET A 153 5.28 21.94 8.27
CA MET A 153 3.93 21.92 7.66
C MET A 153 3.94 21.69 6.14
N VAL A 154 4.84 22.35 5.41
CA VAL A 154 4.95 22.21 3.94
C VAL A 154 5.19 20.75 3.52
N ARG A 155 5.98 20.01 4.29
CA ARG A 155 6.37 18.62 3.99
C ARG A 155 5.30 17.62 4.44
N ASP A 156 4.61 17.91 5.55
CA ASP A 156 3.43 17.13 5.95
C ASP A 156 2.32 17.29 4.89
N VAL A 157 2.07 18.52 4.42
CA VAL A 157 1.05 18.80 3.38
C VAL A 157 1.39 18.15 2.04
N SER A 158 2.67 18.09 1.65
CA SER A 158 3.07 17.46 0.38
C SER A 158 2.79 15.96 0.29
N VAL A 159 2.54 15.29 1.43
CA VAL A 159 2.10 13.89 1.48
C VAL A 159 0.60 13.79 1.79
N LEU A 160 0.09 14.62 2.71
CA LEU A 160 -1.32 14.56 3.13
C LEU A 160 -2.30 15.04 2.04
N ALA A 161 -1.97 16.08 1.28
CA ALA A 161 -2.82 16.58 0.20
C ALA A 161 -3.04 15.55 -0.91
N PRO A 162 -1.99 14.92 -1.49
CA PRO A 162 -2.21 13.89 -2.49
C PRO A 162 -2.82 12.61 -1.90
N LEU A 163 -2.58 12.28 -0.62
CA LEU A 163 -3.30 11.20 0.07
C LEU A 163 -4.80 11.49 0.18
N ALA A 164 -5.19 12.71 0.58
CA ALA A 164 -6.60 13.10 0.65
C ALA A 164 -7.27 13.03 -0.74
N LEU A 165 -6.56 13.49 -1.78
CA LEU A 165 -7.00 13.34 -3.16
C LEU A 165 -7.16 11.87 -3.56
N LEU A 166 -6.20 11.01 -3.21
CA LEU A 166 -6.26 9.58 -3.47
C LEU A 166 -7.50 8.98 -2.80
N LEU A 167 -7.72 9.25 -1.51
CA LEU A 167 -8.89 8.75 -0.77
C LEU A 167 -10.20 9.23 -1.41
N LEU A 168 -10.27 10.47 -1.89
CA LEU A 168 -11.44 11.02 -2.58
C LEU A 168 -11.69 10.33 -3.93
N ILE A 169 -10.66 10.18 -4.77
CA ILE A 169 -10.78 9.48 -6.06
C ILE A 169 -11.13 8.01 -5.80
N MET A 170 -10.63 7.43 -4.71
CA MET A 170 -10.94 6.07 -4.31
C MET A 170 -12.35 5.86 -3.79
N VAL A 171 -13.18 6.88 -3.56
CA VAL A 171 -14.61 6.66 -3.24
C VAL A 171 -15.42 6.34 -4.51
N PHE A 172 -14.91 6.70 -5.70
CA PHE A 172 -15.62 6.50 -6.95
C PHE A 172 -15.63 5.03 -7.38
N PRO A 173 -16.80 4.45 -7.70
CA PRO A 173 -16.92 3.05 -8.14
C PRO A 173 -16.03 2.70 -9.34
N GLN A 174 -15.79 3.65 -10.24
CA GLN A 174 -14.98 3.52 -11.45
C GLN A 174 -13.49 3.22 -11.16
N ASN A 175 -13.05 3.48 -9.93
CA ASN A 175 -11.70 3.17 -9.49
C ASN A 175 -11.57 1.72 -9.02
N TRP A 176 -12.71 1.04 -8.85
CA TRP A 176 -12.80 -0.30 -8.27
C TRP A 176 -13.09 -1.30 -9.37
N PHE A 177 -13.85 -0.87 -10.37
CA PHE A 177 -13.95 -1.56 -11.65
C PHE A 177 -12.79 -1.11 -12.53
N GLY A 178 -11.68 -1.83 -12.49
CA GLY A 178 -10.94 -1.97 -13.74
C GLY A 178 -11.96 -2.37 -14.80
N VAL A 179 -12.08 -1.57 -15.87
CA VAL A 179 -13.12 -1.69 -16.90
C VAL A 179 -13.48 -3.14 -17.11
N LEU A 180 -14.69 -3.60 -16.77
CA LEU A 180 -15.12 -4.95 -17.12
C LEU A 180 -16.64 -5.11 -17.12
N ASP A 181 -17.12 -5.53 -18.29
CA ASP A 181 -18.28 -6.40 -18.42
C ASP A 181 -18.11 -7.60 -17.46
N PRO A 182 -19.04 -7.86 -16.53
CA PRO A 182 -18.96 -8.88 -15.48
C PRO A 182 -18.90 -10.36 -15.97
N ARG A 183 -18.64 -10.61 -17.25
CA ARG A 183 -18.70 -11.93 -17.91
C ARG A 183 -17.36 -12.57 -18.21
N PHE A 184 -16.24 -11.88 -18.03
CA PHE A 184 -14.95 -12.39 -18.49
C PHE A 184 -14.29 -13.35 -17.49
N SER A 185 -13.88 -14.53 -17.99
CA SER A 185 -13.12 -15.53 -17.24
C SER A 185 -11.62 -15.18 -17.16
N LEU A 186 -10.88 -15.83 -16.26
CA LEU A 186 -9.41 -15.69 -16.14
C LEU A 186 -8.68 -15.93 -17.48
N ILE A 187 -9.23 -16.84 -18.30
CA ILE A 187 -8.73 -17.19 -19.63
C ILE A 187 -8.96 -16.04 -20.62
N ASP A 188 -10.13 -15.39 -20.57
CA ASP A 188 -10.44 -14.27 -21.46
C ASP A 188 -9.59 -13.03 -21.16
N MET A 189 -9.22 -12.83 -19.89
CA MET A 189 -8.33 -11.76 -19.44
C MET A 189 -6.88 -11.97 -19.85
N GLN A 190 -6.43 -13.22 -19.99
CA GLN A 190 -5.08 -13.57 -20.41
C GLN A 190 -4.93 -13.61 -21.95
N LEU A 191 -6.01 -13.91 -22.68
CA LEU A 191 -5.97 -14.06 -24.13
C LEU A 191 -6.22 -12.76 -24.91
N LYS A 192 -6.84 -11.74 -24.30
CA LYS A 192 -7.02 -10.44 -24.93
C LYS A 192 -5.92 -9.47 -24.47
N THR A 193 -4.96 -9.21 -25.34
CA THR A 193 -4.20 -7.97 -25.28
C THR A 193 -5.20 -6.83 -25.42
N TYR A 194 -5.36 -6.01 -24.39
CA TYR A 194 -6.08 -4.75 -24.49
C TYR A 194 -5.07 -3.69 -24.92
N PRO A 195 -4.90 -3.40 -26.22
CA PRO A 195 -3.99 -2.37 -26.63
C PRO A 195 -4.46 -1.04 -26.06
N LEU A 196 -3.57 -0.32 -25.38
CA LEU A 196 -3.71 1.11 -25.14
C LEU A 196 -4.03 1.79 -26.49
N GLY A 197 -5.30 2.15 -26.72
CA GLY A 197 -5.66 3.01 -27.84
C GLY A 197 -6.80 2.59 -28.76
N SER A 198 -7.46 1.44 -28.59
CA SER A 198 -8.73 1.22 -29.32
C SER A 198 -9.90 1.88 -28.59
N LEU A 199 -9.95 3.21 -28.62
CA LEU A 199 -11.19 3.95 -28.47
C LEU A 199 -12.01 3.74 -29.75
N ASP A 200 -12.63 2.56 -29.93
CA ASP A 200 -13.83 2.33 -30.78
C ASP A 200 -14.15 0.83 -30.92
N PRO A 201 -15.42 0.39 -31.09
CA PRO A 201 -16.71 1.01 -30.82
C PRO A 201 -17.41 0.27 -29.66
N PHE A 202 -16.86 0.31 -28.45
CA PHE A 202 -17.59 -0.15 -27.25
C PHE A 202 -18.66 0.87 -26.80
N PHE A 203 -18.79 1.99 -27.50
CA PHE A 203 -19.76 3.05 -27.27
C PHE A 203 -21.18 2.75 -27.79
N SER A 204 -21.41 1.65 -28.52
CA SER A 204 -22.68 1.44 -29.27
C SER A 204 -23.61 0.33 -28.75
N PHE A 205 -23.36 -0.27 -27.57
CA PHE A 205 -24.24 -1.33 -27.03
C PHE A 205 -24.95 -0.98 -25.72
N GLY A 206 -25.37 0.28 -25.52
CA GLY A 206 -26.33 0.63 -24.46
C GLY A 206 -25.87 0.39 -23.00
N VAL A 207 -24.65 -0.09 -22.80
CA VAL A 207 -23.99 -0.25 -21.50
C VAL A 207 -23.03 0.93 -21.35
N LYS A 208 -23.29 1.81 -20.38
CA LYS A 208 -22.41 2.96 -20.07
C LYS A 208 -21.05 2.42 -19.60
N VAL A 209 -20.06 2.39 -20.49
CA VAL A 209 -18.66 2.08 -20.15
C VAL A 209 -18.09 3.26 -19.37
N TYR A 210 -17.64 3.01 -18.14
CA TYR A 210 -16.97 4.02 -17.32
C TYR A 210 -15.45 3.98 -17.57
N PRO A 211 -14.75 5.14 -17.53
CA PRO A 211 -13.30 5.18 -17.71
C PRO A 211 -12.59 4.40 -16.59
N ASP A 212 -11.56 3.60 -16.94
CA ASP A 212 -10.70 2.94 -15.97
C ASP A 212 -9.93 4.00 -15.17
N LEU A 213 -10.24 4.16 -13.89
CA LEU A 213 -9.52 5.09 -13.03
C LEU A 213 -8.29 4.45 -12.35
N ARG A 214 -8.05 3.14 -12.51
CA ARG A 214 -6.90 2.44 -11.91
C ARG A 214 -5.55 3.05 -12.30
N PRO A 215 -5.30 3.46 -13.56
CA PRO A 215 -4.05 4.13 -13.90
C PRO A 215 -3.87 5.44 -13.12
N PHE A 216 -4.96 6.18 -12.89
CA PHE A 216 -4.93 7.45 -12.15
C PHE A 216 -4.70 7.22 -10.65
N SER A 217 -5.40 6.27 -10.02
CA SER A 217 -5.19 5.96 -8.59
C SER A 217 -3.84 5.33 -8.31
N ASN A 218 -3.37 4.41 -9.15
CA ASN A 218 -2.02 3.84 -9.04
C ASN A 218 -0.94 4.89 -9.32
N GLY A 219 -1.13 5.73 -10.34
CA GLY A 219 -0.23 6.84 -10.63
C GLY A 219 -0.14 7.83 -9.46
N LEU A 220 -1.27 8.19 -8.85
CA LEU A 220 -1.29 9.06 -7.67
C LEU A 220 -0.65 8.39 -6.45
N LEU A 221 -0.87 7.08 -6.25
CA LEU A 221 -0.21 6.31 -5.20
C LEU A 221 1.31 6.27 -5.39
N LEU A 222 1.78 6.09 -6.63
CA LEU A 222 3.19 6.20 -6.99
C LEU A 222 3.72 7.61 -6.71
N LEU A 223 2.99 8.67 -7.05
CA LEU A 223 3.41 10.05 -6.79
C LEU A 223 3.53 10.35 -5.29
N ILE A 224 2.58 9.90 -4.46
CA ILE A 224 2.63 10.01 -2.99
C ILE A 224 3.90 9.33 -2.47
N ASN A 225 4.12 8.09 -2.91
CA ASN A 225 5.27 7.29 -2.49
C ASN A 225 6.58 7.90 -2.99
N LEU A 226 6.65 8.38 -4.23
CA LEU A 226 7.80 9.06 -4.81
C LEU A 226 8.14 10.31 -3.99
N ALA A 227 7.16 11.18 -3.73
CA ALA A 227 7.36 12.41 -2.97
C ALA A 227 7.89 12.11 -1.55
N ALA A 228 7.33 11.12 -0.86
CA ALA A 228 7.77 10.74 0.48
C ALA A 228 9.16 10.06 0.46
N ILE A 229 9.36 9.07 -0.42
CA ILE A 229 10.59 8.29 -0.51
C ILE A 229 11.76 9.16 -0.96
N THR A 230 11.59 10.04 -1.95
CA THR A 230 12.65 10.96 -2.37
C THR A 230 13.09 11.86 -1.22
N GLN A 231 12.14 12.40 -0.44
CA GLN A 231 12.47 13.16 0.76
C GLN A 231 13.27 12.31 1.75
N ILE A 232 12.77 11.11 2.09
CA ILE A 232 13.44 10.19 3.01
C ILE A 232 14.87 9.86 2.55
N ILE A 233 15.05 9.52 1.27
CA ILE A 233 16.36 9.21 0.69
C ILE A 233 17.31 10.39 0.83
N VAL A 234 16.88 11.61 0.50
CA VAL A 234 17.72 12.81 0.63
C VAL A 234 18.16 13.03 2.08
N PHE A 235 17.25 12.87 3.06
CA PHE A 235 17.58 13.02 4.48
C PHE A 235 18.54 11.95 4.98
N LEU A 236 18.21 10.68 4.74
CA LEU A 236 19.03 9.57 5.19
C LEU A 236 20.40 9.56 4.51
N HIS A 237 20.48 9.97 3.23
CA HIS A 237 21.74 10.07 2.51
C HIS A 237 22.65 11.15 3.11
N ARG A 238 22.11 12.35 3.37
CA ARG A 238 22.86 13.41 4.06
C ARG A 238 23.34 12.94 5.42
N LYS A 239 22.48 12.28 6.20
CA LYS A 239 22.83 11.74 7.51
C LYS A 239 23.93 10.68 7.40
N ALA A 240 23.84 9.77 6.44
CA ALA A 240 24.83 8.71 6.20
C ALA A 240 26.21 9.24 5.77
N ILE A 241 26.28 10.39 5.10
CA ILE A 241 27.56 11.06 4.78
C ILE A 241 28.16 11.68 6.03
N SER A 242 27.34 12.32 6.86
CA SER A 242 27.79 13.01 8.07
C SER A 242 28.06 12.10 9.28
N GLU A 243 27.69 10.81 9.19
CA GLU A 243 27.76 9.89 10.33
C GLU A 243 29.19 9.38 10.53
N PRO A 244 29.83 9.66 11.68
CA PRO A 244 31.22 9.28 11.92
C PRO A 244 31.40 7.77 12.13
N ASP A 245 30.36 7.07 12.59
CA ASP A 245 30.40 5.61 12.75
C ASP A 245 30.09 4.93 11.40
N PRO A 246 31.08 4.25 10.79
CA PRO A 246 30.91 3.59 9.49
C PRO A 246 29.86 2.48 9.50
N VAL A 247 29.62 1.84 10.65
CA VAL A 247 28.60 0.80 10.79
C VAL A 247 27.21 1.44 10.75
N ARG A 248 27.02 2.57 11.45
CA ARG A 248 25.76 3.33 11.39
C ARG A 248 25.53 3.90 9.99
N ALA A 249 26.55 4.44 9.34
CA ALA A 249 26.45 4.90 7.96
C ALA A 249 26.02 3.76 7.00
N ALA A 250 26.59 2.56 7.14
CA ALA A 250 26.21 1.39 6.34
C ALA A 250 24.77 0.92 6.60
N ARG A 251 24.30 0.99 7.85
CA ARG A 251 22.90 0.71 8.20
C ARG A 251 21.95 1.70 7.54
N LEU A 252 22.24 3.00 7.60
CA LEU A 252 21.43 4.03 6.94
C LEU A 252 21.37 3.81 5.43
N ARG A 253 22.49 3.45 4.79
CA ARG A 253 22.51 3.08 3.36
C ARG A 253 21.62 1.88 3.06
N THR A 254 21.58 0.88 3.94
CA THR A 254 20.72 -0.30 3.79
C THR A 254 19.23 0.09 3.88
N VAL A 255 18.88 0.99 4.80
CA VAL A 255 17.52 1.57 4.87
C VAL A 255 17.18 2.33 3.57
N ILE A 256 18.10 3.13 3.03
CA ILE A 256 17.92 3.83 1.74
C ILE A 256 17.63 2.86 0.60
N PHE A 257 18.40 1.77 0.49
CA PHE A 257 18.14 0.74 -0.53
C PHE A 257 16.76 0.09 -0.36
N GLY A 258 16.33 -0.16 0.88
CA GLY A 258 14.97 -0.62 1.16
C GLY A 258 13.91 0.31 0.58
N PHE A 259 14.06 1.63 0.75
CA PHE A 259 13.12 2.60 0.18
C PHE A 259 13.13 2.66 -1.35
N ILE A 260 14.30 2.51 -1.98
CA ILE A 260 14.39 2.44 -3.45
C ILE A 260 13.60 1.22 -3.97
N LEU A 261 13.68 0.08 -3.29
CA LEU A 261 12.92 -1.11 -3.66
C LEU A 261 11.40 -0.93 -3.47
N ILE A 262 10.95 -0.22 -2.42
CA ILE A 262 9.54 0.15 -2.28
C ILE A 262 9.07 0.99 -3.47
N LEU A 263 9.88 1.96 -3.91
CA LEU A 263 9.55 2.77 -5.08
C LEU A 263 9.46 1.92 -6.35
N GLY A 264 10.37 0.96 -6.51
CA GLY A 264 10.32 -0.04 -7.58
C GLY A 264 9.03 -0.86 -7.58
N PHE A 265 8.56 -1.29 -6.41
CA PHE A 265 7.26 -1.97 -6.29
C PHE A 265 6.10 -1.11 -6.83
N PHE A 266 6.02 0.17 -6.43
CA PHE A 266 4.94 1.05 -6.91
C PHE A 266 5.06 1.37 -8.40
N ALA A 267 6.28 1.43 -8.95
CA ALA A 267 6.49 1.56 -10.38
C ALA A 267 5.96 0.33 -11.12
N CYS A 268 6.31 -0.88 -10.67
CA CYS A 268 5.78 -2.13 -11.23
C CYS A 268 4.25 -2.17 -11.15
N TYR A 269 3.68 -1.74 -10.03
CA TYR A 269 2.22 -1.73 -9.82
C TYR A 269 1.50 -0.74 -10.74
N THR A 270 2.11 0.42 -11.00
CA THR A 270 1.58 1.41 -11.95
C THR A 270 1.67 0.92 -13.39
N ILE A 271 2.80 0.28 -13.76
CA ILE A 271 2.97 -0.31 -15.09
C ILE A 271 1.97 -1.44 -15.31
N ASP A 272 1.74 -2.29 -14.30
CA ASP A 272 0.71 -3.35 -14.35
C ASP A 272 -0.67 -2.76 -14.66
N ALA A 273 -1.05 -1.68 -13.97
CA ALA A 273 -2.30 -0.98 -14.20
C ALA A 273 -2.40 -0.36 -15.60
N LEU A 274 -1.30 0.13 -16.17
CA LEU A 274 -1.25 0.68 -17.52
C LEU A 274 -1.40 -0.41 -18.60
N ILE A 275 -0.85 -1.61 -18.36
CA ILE A 275 -0.98 -2.75 -19.28
C ILE A 275 -2.42 -3.28 -19.32
N GLY A 276 -3.24 -2.97 -18.32
CA GLY A 276 -4.69 -3.22 -18.32
C GLY A 276 -5.10 -4.64 -17.92
N GLY A 277 -4.15 -5.57 -17.82
CA GLY A 277 -4.37 -6.93 -17.33
C GLY A 277 -4.32 -7.01 -15.79
N PRO A 278 -5.11 -7.89 -15.14
CA PRO A 278 -4.96 -8.14 -13.71
C PRO A 278 -3.71 -8.98 -13.44
N PHE A 279 -2.76 -8.46 -12.65
CA PHE A 279 -1.59 -9.20 -12.14
C PHE A 279 -0.72 -9.81 -13.25
N THR A 280 -0.16 -8.96 -14.10
CA THR A 280 0.88 -9.36 -15.06
C THR A 280 2.17 -9.78 -14.35
N ILE A 281 3.16 -10.25 -15.12
CA ILE A 281 4.53 -10.53 -14.64
C ILE A 281 5.10 -9.37 -13.80
N MET A 282 4.68 -8.13 -14.06
CA MET A 282 5.09 -6.95 -13.31
C MET A 282 4.75 -7.05 -11.83
N MET A 283 3.60 -7.62 -11.46
CA MET A 283 3.22 -7.79 -10.05
C MET A 283 4.09 -8.80 -9.33
N PHE A 284 4.50 -9.88 -9.99
CA PHE A 284 5.46 -10.84 -9.41
C PHE A 284 6.79 -10.17 -9.10
N ILE A 285 7.32 -9.38 -10.06
CA ILE A 285 8.54 -8.59 -9.85
C ILE A 285 8.33 -7.61 -8.68
N GLY A 286 7.20 -6.89 -8.68
CA GLY A 286 6.84 -5.97 -7.61
C GLY A 286 6.86 -6.62 -6.23
N PHE A 287 6.24 -7.79 -6.06
CA PHE A 287 6.22 -8.51 -4.78
C PHE A 287 7.63 -8.88 -4.30
N ILE A 288 8.51 -9.31 -5.21
CA ILE A 288 9.92 -9.59 -4.87
C ILE A 288 10.61 -8.31 -4.36
N LEU A 289 10.40 -7.18 -5.04
CA LEU A 289 10.95 -5.89 -4.62
C LEU A 289 10.44 -5.50 -3.22
N MET A 290 9.15 -5.66 -2.94
CA MET A 290 8.56 -5.36 -1.64
C MET A 290 9.11 -6.27 -0.52
N LEU A 291 9.25 -7.58 -0.77
CA LEU A 291 9.83 -8.51 0.20
C LEU A 291 11.28 -8.15 0.53
N LEU A 292 12.10 -7.89 -0.49
CA LEU A 292 13.47 -7.45 -0.32
C LEU A 292 13.52 -6.11 0.43
N ALA A 293 12.62 -5.17 0.12
CA ALA A 293 12.53 -3.90 0.82
C ALA A 293 12.29 -4.07 2.32
N ILE A 294 11.32 -4.91 2.71
CA ILE A 294 11.00 -5.20 4.12
C ILE A 294 12.24 -5.78 4.83
N VAL A 295 12.93 -6.73 4.20
CA VAL A 295 14.16 -7.32 4.75
C VAL A 295 15.24 -6.25 4.96
N LEU A 296 15.50 -5.40 3.97
CA LEU A 296 16.51 -4.35 4.09
C LEU A 296 16.14 -3.30 5.15
N LEU A 297 14.88 -2.88 5.20
CA LEU A 297 14.39 -1.95 6.21
C LEU A 297 14.54 -2.53 7.61
N TYR A 298 14.20 -3.81 7.82
CA TYR A 298 14.39 -4.50 9.09
C TYR A 298 15.89 -4.59 9.47
N LEU A 299 16.75 -5.03 8.55
CA LEU A 299 18.19 -5.16 8.81
C LEU A 299 18.83 -3.81 9.17
N GLY A 300 18.48 -2.73 8.45
CA GLY A 300 19.04 -1.41 8.70
C GLY A 300 18.55 -0.79 10.03
N THR A 301 17.28 -1.02 10.39
CA THR A 301 16.65 -0.44 11.59
C THR A 301 16.88 -1.27 12.84
N ALA A 302 16.41 -2.52 12.87
CA ALA A 302 16.52 -3.42 14.02
C ALA A 302 17.96 -3.88 14.26
N ALA A 303 18.77 -3.96 13.19
CA ALA A 303 20.20 -4.24 13.23
C ALA A 303 20.58 -5.46 14.10
N PRO A 304 20.18 -6.67 13.70
CA PRO A 304 20.52 -7.87 14.45
C PRO A 304 22.04 -8.06 14.56
N GLU A 305 22.52 -8.66 15.65
CA GLU A 305 23.95 -8.75 15.99
C GLU A 305 24.81 -9.39 14.88
N TRP A 306 24.28 -10.42 14.22
CA TRP A 306 24.96 -11.10 13.10
C TRP A 306 25.17 -10.16 11.90
N TYR A 307 24.26 -9.21 11.67
CA TYR A 307 24.36 -8.25 10.59
C TYR A 307 25.36 -7.14 10.94
N VAL A 308 25.29 -6.63 12.18
CA VAL A 308 26.25 -5.64 12.70
C VAL A 308 27.68 -6.17 12.67
N SER A 309 27.90 -7.41 13.12
CA SER A 309 29.23 -8.04 13.08
C SER A 309 29.76 -8.23 11.67
N ARG A 310 28.90 -8.56 10.68
CA ARG A 310 29.29 -8.58 9.26
C ARG A 310 29.71 -7.21 8.75
N LEU A 311 28.98 -6.14 9.10
CA LEU A 311 29.34 -4.78 8.72
C LEU A 311 30.70 -4.37 9.31
N GLN A 312 30.91 -4.64 10.59
CA GLN A 312 32.18 -4.36 11.27
C GLN A 312 33.37 -5.07 10.61
N ARG A 313 33.22 -6.33 10.20
CA ARG A 313 34.28 -7.07 9.48
C ARG A 313 34.60 -6.42 8.13
N ARG A 314 33.60 -6.00 7.36
CA ARG A 314 33.80 -5.31 6.07
C ARG A 314 34.48 -3.96 6.23
N THR A 315 34.10 -3.19 7.24
CA THR A 315 34.72 -1.90 7.53
C THR A 315 36.19 -2.07 7.92
N LYS A 316 36.52 -3.04 8.77
CA LYS A 316 37.92 -3.33 9.14
C LYS A 316 38.77 -3.74 7.93
N ALA A 317 38.23 -4.52 7.01
CA ALA A 317 38.92 -4.95 5.80
C ALA A 317 39.11 -3.84 4.74
N THR A 318 38.39 -2.71 4.86
CA THR A 318 38.54 -1.55 3.96
C THR A 318 39.41 -0.45 4.55
N SER A 319 39.74 -0.53 5.85
CA SER A 319 40.68 0.36 6.54
C SER A 319 42.10 -0.19 6.66
N SER A 320 42.33 -1.45 6.25
CA SER A 320 43.63 -2.12 6.15
C SER A 320 44.15 -2.09 4.73
#